data_AF-A0A2W5T7E9-F1
#
_entry.id   AF-A0A2W5T7E9-F1
#
_cell.length_a   1.000
_cell.length_b   1.000
_cell.length_c   1.000
_cell.angle_alpha   90.00
_cell.angle_beta   90.00
_cell.angle_gamma   90.00
#
_symmetry.space_group_name_H-M   'P 1'
#
loop_
_entity.id
_entity.type
_entity.pdbx_description
1 polymer ?
#
loop_
_entity_poly.entity_id
_entity_poly.type
_entity_poly.pdbx_seq_one_letter_code
_entity_poly.pdbx_strand_id
1 'polypeptide(L)' 'MRVYRDEPILLFWYAHDDGPAVRTVMRVETESGRLAAVTNYFFSPDFLADVCTELGVPFRVNGYRFWVTA' A
#
# COMPACT_ATOMS: atom_id res chain seq x y z
N MET A 1 0.26 -8.46 -7.43
CA MET A 1 0.06 -7.20 -8.18
C MET A 1 -1.41 -7.13 -8.57
N ARG A 2 -2.03 -5.96 -8.44
CA ARG A 2 -3.41 -5.70 -8.88
C ARG A 2 -3.41 -4.47 -9.79
N VAL A 3 -4.48 -4.31 -10.57
CA VAL A 3 -4.75 -3.05 -11.28
C VAL A 3 -5.80 -2.29 -10.48
N TYR A 4 -5.54 -1.03 -10.18
CA TYR A 4 -6.46 -0.13 -9.49
C TYR A 4 -6.52 1.18 -10.28
N ARG A 5 -7.71 1.53 -10.80
CA ARG A 5 -7.92 2.70 -11.66
C ARG A 5 -6.89 2.79 -12.81
N ASP A 6 -6.74 1.67 -13.53
CA ASP A 6 -5.81 1.48 -14.65
C ASP A 6 -4.31 1.54 -14.30
N GLU A 7 -3.96 1.65 -13.01
CA GLU A 7 -2.57 1.66 -12.57
C GLU A 7 -2.17 0.35 -11.87
N PRO A 8 -0.98 -0.22 -12.16
CA PRO A 8 -0.48 -1.38 -11.45
C PRO A 8 -0.04 -1.01 -10.03
N ILE A 9 -0.61 -1.70 -9.06
CA ILE A 9 -0.27 -1.57 -7.64
C ILE A 9 0.19 -2.89 -7.02
N LEU A 10 1.03 -2.76 -6.01
CA LEU A 10 1.45 -3.85 -5.14
C LEU A 10 0.86 -3.64 -3.74
N LEU A 11 0.20 -4.68 -3.24
CA LEU A 11 -0.26 -4.74 -1.85
C LEU A 11 0.76 -5.55 -1.05
N PHE A 12 1.35 -4.95 -0.03
CA PHE A 12 2.28 -5.63 0.87
C PHE A 12 1.55 -6.11 2.11
N TRP A 13 1.49 -7.43 2.25
CA TRP A 13 0.81 -8.12 3.34
C TRP A 13 1.79 -8.43 4.47
N TYR A 14 1.35 -8.21 5.71
CA TYR A 14 2.08 -8.61 6.91
C TYR A 14 1.25 -9.61 7.69
N ALA A 15 1.91 -10.66 8.20
CA ALA A 15 1.30 -11.54 9.17
C ALA A 15 1.19 -10.80 10.51
N HIS A 16 -0.02 -10.78 11.06
CA HIS A 16 -0.30 -10.32 12.40
C HIS A 16 -1.04 -11.41 13.17
N ASP A 17 -1.05 -11.33 14.50
CA ASP A 17 -1.68 -12.34 15.37
C ASP A 17 -3.20 -12.49 15.13
N ASP A 18 -3.84 -11.45 14.61
CA ASP A 18 -5.25 -11.41 14.21
C ASP A 18 -5.50 -11.74 12.72
N GLY A 19 -4.45 -12.14 11.99
CA GLY A 19 -4.51 -12.55 10.59
C GLY A 19 -3.70 -11.63 9.64
N PRO A 20 -3.61 -12.01 8.35
CA PRO A 20 -2.88 -11.22 7.37
C PRO A 20 -3.64 -9.94 7.01
N ALA A 21 -2.94 -8.80 7.06
CA ALA A 21 -3.48 -7.51 6.65
C ALA A 21 -2.50 -6.78 5.74
N VAL A 22 -3.02 -5.99 4.80
CA VAL A 22 -2.22 -5.08 3.98
C VAL A 22 -1.68 -3.97 4.88
N ARG A 23 -0.38 -3.72 4.80
CA ARG A 23 0.30 -2.69 5.59
C ARG A 23 0.78 -1.51 4.76
N THR A 24 0.91 -1.69 3.45
CA THR A 24 1.22 -0.61 2.53
C THR A 24 0.83 -0.94 1.10
N VAL A 25 0.53 0.11 0.33
CA VAL A 25 0.34 0.06 -1.12
C VAL A 25 1.58 0.67 -1.76
N MET A 26 2.08 0.05 -2.82
CA MET A 26 3.07 0.65 -3.70
C MET A 26 2.49 0.83 -5.10
N ARG A 27 2.70 2.00 -5.69
CA ARG A 27 2.54 2.20 -7.13
C ARG A 27 3.86 1.87 -7.81
N VAL A 28 3.77 1.19 -8.95
CA VAL A 28 4.93 0.85 -9.78
C VAL A 28 4.75 1.49 -11.14
N GLU A 29 5.78 2.18 -11.62
CA GLU A 29 5.82 2.74 -12.97
C GLU A 29 6.92 2.04 -13.75
N THR A 30 6.60 1.64 -14.98
CA THR A 30 7.54 0.97 -15.88
C THR A 30 7.70 1.75 -17.17
N GLU A 31 8.93 1.91 -17.62
CA GLU A 31 9.27 2.55 -18.89
C GLU A 31 10.15 1.60 -19.71
N SER A 32 9.80 1.39 -20.98
CA SER A 32 10.55 0.51 -21.90
C SER A 32 10.82 -0.90 -21.32
N GLY A 33 9.83 -1.46 -20.61
CA GLY A 33 9.94 -2.79 -20.00
C GLY A 33 10.83 -2.86 -18.75
N ARG A 34 11.27 -1.72 -18.21
CA ARG A 34 12.08 -1.62 -16.99
C ARG A 34 11.33 -0.84 -15.91
N LEU A 35 11.68 -1.11 -14.66
CA LEU A 35 11.19 -0.33 -13.53
C LEU A 35 11.71 1.12 -13.63
N ALA A 36 10.80 2.09 -13.69
CA ALA A 36 11.13 3.50 -13.77
C ALA A 36 10.98 4.20 -12.41
N ALA A 37 9.90 3.91 -11.69
CA ALA A 37 9.66 4.46 -10.35
C ALA A 37 8.87 3.51 -9.45
N VAL A 38 9.06 3.65 -8.15
CA VAL A 38 8.23 3.01 -7.12
C VAL A 38 7.85 4.07 -6.10
N THR A 39 6.55 4.24 -5.89
CA THR A 39 6.03 5.15 -4.86
C THR A 39 5.41 4.31 -3.75
N ASN A 40 5.89 4.48 -2.52
CA ASN A 40 5.43 3.72 -1.37
C ASN A 40 4.54 4.57 -0.44
N TYR A 41 3.29 4.15 -0.28
CA TYR A 41 2.29 4.81 0.56
C TYR A 41 2.22 4.12 1.93
N PHE A 42 3.30 4.17 2.70
CA PHE A 42 3.37 3.52 4.03
C PHE A 42 2.82 4.41 5.15
N PHE A 43 3.14 5.70 5.12
CA PHE A 43 2.66 6.72 6.06
C PHE A 43 1.55 7.59 5.46
N SER A 44 0.71 6.97 4.65
CA SER A 44 -0.43 7.60 3.96
C SER A 44 -1.71 6.88 4.39
N PRO A 45 -2.16 7.05 5.65
CA PRO A 45 -3.18 6.20 6.25
C PRO A 45 -4.53 6.31 5.53
N ASP A 46 -4.93 7.52 5.14
CA ASP A 46 -6.20 7.76 4.43
C ASP A 46 -6.19 7.09 3.06
N PHE A 47 -5.15 7.32 2.26
CA PHE A 47 -4.98 6.68 0.96
C PHE A 47 -4.97 5.15 1.05
N LEU A 48 -4.25 4.60 2.04
CA LEU A 48 -4.20 3.15 2.25
C LEU A 48 -5.60 2.60 2.59
N ALA A 49 -6.34 3.31 3.45
CA ALA A 49 -7.68 2.91 3.87
C ALA A 49 -8.67 2.95 2.70
N ASP A 50 -8.66 4.00 1.91
CA ASP A 50 -9.53 4.16 0.75
C ASP A 50 -9.30 3.03 -0.26
N VAL A 51 -8.05 2.83 -0.68
CA VAL A 51 -7.69 1.80 -1.65
C VAL A 51 -8.04 0.39 -1.15
N CYS A 52 -7.71 0.06 0.10
CA CYS A 52 -7.98 -1.28 0.63
C CYS A 52 -9.47 -1.54 0.85
N THR A 53 -10.24 -0.51 1.21
CA THR A 53 -11.71 -0.58 1.33
C THR A 53 -12.35 -0.83 -0.03
N GLU A 54 -11.97 -0.06 -1.06
CA GLU A 54 -12.46 -0.26 -2.43
C GLU A 54 -12.10 -1.67 -2.96
N LEU A 55 -10.93 -2.19 -2.60
CA LEU A 55 -10.47 -3.53 -3.01
C LEU A 55 -11.04 -4.68 -2.15
N GLY A 56 -11.78 -4.38 -1.08
CA GLY A 56 -12.37 -5.37 -0.17
C GLY A 56 -11.33 -6.23 0.56
N VAL A 57 -10.16 -5.67 0.91
CA VAL A 57 -9.08 -6.40 1.60
C VAL A 57 -8.82 -5.84 2.99
N PRO A 58 -8.47 -6.68 3.99
CA PRO A 58 -8.13 -6.21 5.32
C PRO A 58 -6.83 -5.41 5.31
N PHE A 59 -6.76 -4.36 6.13
CA PHE A 59 -5.59 -3.47 6.19
C PHE A 59 -5.34 -2.92 7.60
N ARG A 60 -4.11 -2.44 7.82
CA ARG A 60 -3.72 -1.68 9.01
C ARG A 60 -2.93 -0.44 8.58
N VAL A 61 -3.25 0.70 9.18
CA VAL A 61 -2.58 1.98 8.91
C VAL A 61 -1.39 2.21 9.83
N ASN A 62 -0.34 2.86 9.35
CA ASN A 62 0.90 3.11 10.11
C ASN A 62 1.01 4.56 10.65
N GLY A 63 -0.08 5.33 10.63
CA GLY A 63 -0.08 6.76 10.92
C GLY A 63 0.58 7.60 9.82
N TYR A 64 0.85 8.88 10.10
CA TYR A 64 1.31 9.87 9.10
C TYR A 64 2.82 10.11 9.07
N ARG A 65 3.62 9.39 9.87
CA ARG A 65 5.06 9.65 10.00
C ARG A 65 5.83 8.44 10.48
N PHE A 66 7.13 8.41 10.14
CA PHE A 66 8.03 7.33 10.52
C PHE A 66 8.53 7.40 11.97
N TRP A 67 8.35 8.54 12.64
CA TRP A 67 8.73 8.70 14.04
C TRP A 67 7.50 8.76 14.94
N VAL A 68 7.62 8.15 16.11
CA VAL A 68 6.66 8.31 17.22
C VAL A 68 7.10 9.52 18.03
N THR A 69 6.22 10.47 18.35
CA THR A 69 6.53 11.37 19.48
C THR A 69 6.44 10.54 20.75
N ALA A 70 7.50 10.60 21.55
CA ALA A 70 7.50 10.14 22.93
C ALA A 70 6.44 10.87 23.77
#